data_AF-A0A932ZW50-F1
#
_entry.id   AF-A0A932ZW50-F1
#
_cell.length_a   1.000
_cell.length_b   1.000
_cell.length_c   1.000
_cell.angle_alpha   90.00
_cell.angle_beta   90.00
_cell.angle_gamma   90.00
#
_symmetry.space_group_name_H-M   'P 1'
#
loop_
_entity.id
_entity.type
_entity.pdbx_description
1 polymer ?
#
loop_
_entity_poly.entity_id
_entity_poly.type
_entity_poly.pdbx_seq_one_letter_code
_entity_poly.pdbx_strand_id
1 'polypeptide(L)'
;MDSFVGKCDIFRAVSPGGTEGGPLGKRPVAGVSPVERGIQALRIEAEALGRLPERLGEDFARAVELVLGCRGRVVVTGMGKSGLIGQKISATLSSVGAPSFFLHPAEGVHGNLGMVTRDDVILALSYSGETGEVIRLLPTFARLGTPVIAVTGGRDSTLWREAGAVLDVFVEVEACPMNLTPTASSTASLAMGDALAMAVLEASGFRPEDFARFHPGGTLGKRLVRVEELMCKGADVPRVWESDPPEAVVREMSAKQLGMTCVVDGAGRLAGVITDGDLRRALERGHGRLPADARG
;
A
#
# COMPACT_ATOMS: atom_id res chain seq x y z
N MET A 1 -72.78 8.07 -1.72
CA MET A 1 -72.10 8.08 -3.02
C MET A 1 -70.79 8.84 -2.82
N ASP A 2 -69.73 8.05 -2.83
CA ASP A 2 -68.32 8.33 -3.14
C ASP A 2 -67.47 9.24 -2.25
N SER A 3 -66.74 8.55 -1.38
CA SER A 3 -65.40 8.84 -0.87
C SER A 3 -64.32 8.66 -1.94
N PHE A 4 -63.34 9.57 -2.03
CA PHE A 4 -62.03 9.28 -2.62
C PHE A 4 -60.93 10.04 -1.86
N VAL A 5 -60.40 9.43 -0.81
CA VAL A 5 -59.12 9.80 -0.17
C VAL A 5 -58.17 8.64 -0.45
N GLY A 6 -57.26 8.84 -1.39
CA GLY A 6 -56.20 7.89 -1.70
C GLY A 6 -55.17 7.86 -0.58
N LYS A 7 -55.09 6.72 0.13
CA LYS A 7 -53.97 6.36 0.99
C LYS A 7 -53.09 5.37 0.24
N CYS A 8 -51.81 5.72 0.08
CA CYS A 8 -50.74 4.80 -0.26
C CYS A 8 -50.60 3.76 0.87
N ASP A 9 -50.99 2.53 0.59
CA ASP A 9 -50.75 1.38 1.45
C ASP A 9 -49.30 0.89 1.29
N ILE A 10 -48.39 1.45 2.09
CA ILE A 10 -47.15 0.79 2.49
C ILE A 10 -47.33 0.51 3.98
N PHE A 11 -47.18 -0.76 4.37
CA PHE A 11 -47.43 -1.37 5.70
C PHE A 11 -48.76 -2.13 5.87
N ARG A 12 -48.75 -3.41 5.45
CA ARG A 12 -49.30 -4.60 6.14
C ARG A 12 -48.91 -5.83 5.27
N ALA A 13 -48.33 -6.91 5.75
CA ALA A 13 -48.64 -7.64 6.97
C ALA A 13 -47.40 -8.25 7.64
N VAL A 14 -47.31 -8.09 8.96
CA VAL A 14 -46.59 -9.02 9.84
C VAL A 14 -47.67 -9.81 10.58
N SER A 15 -47.77 -11.11 10.31
CA SER A 15 -48.58 -12.02 11.12
C SER A 15 -47.77 -12.46 12.34
N PRO A 16 -48.36 -12.52 13.56
CA PRO A 16 -47.68 -13.03 14.74
C PRO A 16 -47.91 -14.55 14.85
N GLY A 17 -46.85 -15.31 15.05
CA GLY A 17 -46.96 -16.72 15.46
C GLY A 17 -45.83 -17.60 14.92
N GLY A 18 -44.93 -18.02 15.80
CA GLY A 18 -43.90 -19.02 15.49
C GLY A 18 -42.64 -18.84 16.32
N THR A 19 -42.71 -19.09 17.62
CA THR A 19 -41.54 -19.37 18.45
C THR A 19 -40.92 -20.70 17.99
N GLU A 20 -39.74 -20.67 17.39
CA GLU A 20 -38.77 -21.78 17.45
C GLU A 20 -37.40 -21.28 16.98
N GLY A 21 -36.48 -21.15 17.94
CA GLY A 21 -35.08 -20.85 17.68
C GLY A 21 -34.39 -22.06 17.08
N GLY A 22 -34.16 -22.03 15.77
CA GLY A 22 -33.20 -22.88 15.06
C GLY A 22 -31.93 -22.08 14.70
N PRO A 23 -30.76 -22.74 14.54
CA PRO A 23 -29.52 -22.06 14.17
C PRO A 23 -29.73 -21.30 12.86
N LEU A 24 -29.07 -20.14 12.71
CA LEU A 24 -29.10 -19.22 11.56
C LEU A 24 -28.87 -19.95 10.23
N GLY A 25 -29.90 -20.63 9.73
CA GLY A 25 -29.91 -21.36 8.49
C GLY A 25 -29.98 -20.35 7.37
N LYS A 26 -28.85 -20.11 6.69
CA LYS A 26 -28.81 -19.39 5.43
C LYS A 26 -29.74 -20.10 4.45
N ARG A 27 -30.99 -19.64 4.31
CA ARG A 27 -31.84 -20.06 3.21
C ARG A 27 -31.15 -19.58 1.92
N PRO A 28 -30.79 -20.48 0.98
CA PRO A 28 -30.32 -20.03 -0.32
C PRO A 28 -31.41 -19.16 -0.92
N VAL A 29 -31.06 -17.96 -1.36
CA VAL A 29 -31.98 -17.15 -2.18
C VAL A 29 -32.19 -17.96 -3.46
N ALA A 30 -33.42 -18.43 -3.67
CA ALA A 30 -33.74 -19.24 -4.83
C ALA A 30 -33.52 -18.43 -6.12
N GLY A 31 -32.80 -19.01 -7.09
CA GLY A 31 -32.91 -18.63 -8.50
C GLY A 31 -31.69 -17.99 -9.19
N VAL A 32 -30.56 -17.74 -8.52
CA VAL A 32 -29.36 -17.18 -9.18
C VAL A 32 -28.15 -18.07 -8.92
N SER A 33 -27.44 -18.47 -9.98
CA SER A 33 -26.20 -19.25 -9.84
C SER A 33 -25.16 -18.47 -9.03
N PRO A 34 -24.41 -19.08 -8.09
CA PRO A 34 -23.31 -18.41 -7.39
C PRO A 34 -22.28 -17.80 -8.33
N VAL A 35 -22.05 -18.42 -9.49
CA VAL A 35 -21.15 -17.90 -10.53
C VAL A 35 -21.74 -16.65 -11.18
N GLU A 36 -23.01 -16.67 -11.57
CA GLU A 36 -23.71 -15.49 -12.13
C GLU A 36 -23.74 -14.34 -11.12
N ARG A 37 -23.97 -14.66 -9.84
CA ARG A 37 -23.93 -13.68 -8.74
C ARG A 37 -22.57 -13.02 -8.63
N GLY A 38 -21.49 -13.81 -8.69
CA GLY A 38 -20.11 -13.31 -8.70
C GLY A 38 -19.79 -12.47 -9.93
N ILE A 39 -20.16 -12.93 -11.12
CA ILE A 39 -19.98 -12.17 -12.38
C ILE A 39 -20.68 -10.82 -12.31
N GLN A 40 -21.93 -10.79 -11.86
CA GLN A 40 -22.67 -9.52 -11.77
C GLN A 40 -22.08 -8.61 -10.68
N ALA A 41 -21.56 -9.13 -9.57
CA ALA A 41 -20.84 -8.31 -8.58
C ALA A 41 -19.62 -7.63 -9.21
N LEU A 42 -18.78 -8.39 -9.91
CA LEU A 42 -17.61 -7.84 -10.61
C LEU A 42 -17.98 -6.83 -11.70
N ARG A 43 -19.08 -7.07 -12.44
CA ARG A 43 -19.57 -6.11 -13.43
C ARG A 43 -20.01 -4.79 -12.81
N ILE A 44 -20.72 -4.83 -11.67
CA ILE A 44 -21.13 -3.63 -10.93
C ILE A 44 -19.90 -2.84 -10.48
N GLU A 45 -18.89 -3.51 -9.91
CA GLU A 45 -17.66 -2.83 -9.51
C GLU A 45 -16.89 -2.26 -10.71
N ALA A 46 -16.79 -3.00 -11.82
CA ALA A 46 -16.14 -2.52 -13.04
C ALA A 46 -16.86 -1.30 -13.64
N GLU A 47 -18.20 -1.29 -13.63
CA GLU A 47 -18.99 -0.16 -14.09
C GLU A 47 -18.80 1.07 -13.21
N ALA A 48 -18.78 0.89 -11.88
CA ALA A 48 -18.46 1.97 -10.95
C ALA A 48 -17.07 2.56 -11.21
N LEU A 49 -16.06 1.72 -11.45
CA LEU A 49 -14.71 2.16 -11.83
C LEU A 49 -14.68 2.88 -13.18
N GLY A 50 -15.45 2.40 -14.16
CA GLY A 50 -15.49 2.98 -15.51
C GLY A 50 -15.97 4.44 -15.54
N ARG A 51 -16.76 4.85 -14.55
CA ARG A 51 -17.28 6.23 -14.43
C ARG A 51 -16.43 7.14 -13.54
N LEU A 52 -15.51 6.56 -12.77
CA LEU A 52 -14.66 7.33 -11.87
C LEU A 52 -13.80 8.40 -12.58
N PRO A 53 -13.26 8.18 -13.80
CA PRO A 53 -12.52 9.22 -14.53
C PRO A 53 -13.33 10.50 -14.77
N GLU A 54 -14.65 10.40 -14.94
CA GLU A 54 -15.53 11.56 -15.16
C GLU A 54 -15.64 12.46 -13.91
N ARG A 55 -15.25 11.94 -12.73
CA ARG A 55 -15.21 12.68 -11.47
C ARG A 55 -13.85 13.33 -11.21
N LEU A 56 -12.85 13.07 -12.05
CA LEU A 56 -11.54 13.71 -11.94
C LEU A 56 -11.60 15.12 -12.54
N GLY A 57 -11.60 16.12 -11.68
CA GLY A 57 -11.65 17.53 -12.06
C GLY A 57 -10.75 18.40 -11.20
N GLU A 58 -11.13 19.67 -11.04
CA GLU A 58 -10.35 20.67 -10.29
C GLU A 58 -10.09 20.25 -8.83
N ASP A 59 -11.06 19.60 -8.18
CA ASP A 59 -10.88 19.12 -6.80
C ASP A 59 -9.83 18.00 -6.72
N PHE A 60 -9.72 17.15 -7.74
CA PHE A 60 -8.66 16.15 -7.79
C PHE A 60 -7.29 16.80 -7.93
N ALA A 61 -7.16 17.78 -8.85
CA ALA A 61 -5.91 18.55 -9.01
C ALA A 61 -5.52 19.26 -7.69
N ARG A 62 -6.50 19.88 -7.01
CA ARG A 62 -6.30 20.51 -5.71
C ARG A 62 -5.88 19.52 -4.62
N ALA A 63 -6.45 18.32 -4.61
CA ALA A 63 -6.03 17.27 -3.68
C ALA A 63 -4.56 16.87 -3.91
N VAL A 64 -4.13 16.75 -5.17
CA VAL A 64 -2.72 16.49 -5.53
C VAL A 64 -1.82 17.64 -5.04
N GLU A 65 -2.21 18.90 -5.28
CA GLU A 65 -1.46 20.08 -4.81
C GLU A 65 -1.34 20.14 -3.28
N LEU A 66 -2.42 19.84 -2.56
CA LEU A 66 -2.40 19.78 -1.10
C LEU A 66 -1.41 18.72 -0.61
N VAL A 67 -1.41 17.52 -1.21
CA VAL A 67 -0.47 16.46 -0.85
C VAL A 67 0.98 16.85 -1.18
N LEU A 68 1.24 17.43 -2.35
CA LEU A 68 2.58 17.89 -2.74
C LEU A 68 3.10 19.04 -1.86
N GLY A 69 2.21 19.91 -1.39
CA GLY A 69 2.52 21.00 -0.48
C GLY A 69 2.66 20.58 0.99
N CYS A 70 2.38 19.32 1.32
CA CYS A 70 2.48 18.78 2.66
C CYS A 70 3.94 18.79 3.15
N ARG A 71 4.20 19.44 4.29
CA ARG A 71 5.53 19.49 4.91
C ARG A 71 5.72 18.45 6.02
N GLY A 72 4.62 17.93 6.54
CA GLY A 72 4.57 16.84 7.50
C GLY A 72 4.27 15.53 6.79
N ARG A 73 3.11 14.95 7.09
CA ARG A 73 2.64 13.67 6.59
C ARG A 73 1.19 13.75 6.15
N VAL A 74 0.80 12.87 5.24
CA VAL A 74 -0.61 12.59 4.95
C VAL A 74 -1.17 11.70 6.07
N VAL A 75 -2.12 12.22 6.84
CA VAL A 75 -2.82 11.48 7.90
C VAL A 75 -4.11 10.93 7.33
N VAL A 76 -4.15 9.62 7.10
CA VAL A 76 -5.32 8.94 6.54
C VAL A 76 -6.23 8.47 7.67
N THR A 77 -7.53 8.75 7.60
CA THR A 77 -8.49 8.33 8.62
C THR A 77 -9.80 7.82 8.03
N GLY A 78 -10.43 6.86 8.70
CA GLY A 78 -11.72 6.29 8.28
C GLY A 78 -12.16 5.14 9.19
N MET A 79 -13.45 4.80 9.18
CA MET A 79 -14.02 3.71 9.98
C MET A 79 -14.30 2.46 9.15
N GLY A 80 -14.25 1.29 9.79
CA GLY A 80 -14.65 0.01 9.20
C GLY A 80 -13.95 -0.27 7.87
N LYS A 81 -14.72 -0.60 6.83
CA LYS A 81 -14.16 -0.88 5.50
C LYS A 81 -13.45 0.32 4.88
N SER A 82 -13.96 1.54 5.08
CA SER A 82 -13.29 2.75 4.62
C SER A 82 -11.96 2.95 5.35
N GLY A 83 -11.85 2.58 6.62
CA GLY A 83 -10.59 2.53 7.35
C GLY A 83 -9.57 1.55 6.75
N LEU A 84 -10.00 0.33 6.39
CA LEU A 84 -9.13 -0.67 5.74
C LEU A 84 -8.60 -0.18 4.38
N ILE A 85 -9.47 0.42 3.57
CA ILE A 85 -9.05 1.05 2.31
C ILE A 85 -8.09 2.21 2.58
N GLY A 86 -8.35 3.03 3.60
CA GLY A 86 -7.46 4.10 4.03
C GLY A 86 -6.06 3.60 4.43
N GLN A 87 -5.96 2.46 5.10
CA GLN A 87 -4.67 1.84 5.43
C GLN A 87 -3.88 1.45 4.16
N LYS A 88 -4.54 0.85 3.16
CA LYS A 88 -3.91 0.53 1.87
C LYS A 88 -3.45 1.81 1.17
N ILE A 89 -4.30 2.83 1.10
CA ILE A 89 -3.96 4.11 0.46
C ILE A 89 -2.77 4.75 1.17
N SER A 90 -2.76 4.78 2.51
CA SER A 90 -1.64 5.29 3.30
C SER A 90 -0.35 4.56 2.98
N ALA A 91 -0.38 3.22 2.89
CA ALA A 91 0.80 2.44 2.52
C ALA A 91 1.27 2.79 1.10
N THR A 92 0.35 2.97 0.17
CA THR A 92 0.64 3.31 -1.23
C THR A 92 1.29 4.70 -1.35
N LEU A 93 0.74 5.71 -0.67
CA LEU A 93 1.31 7.07 -0.62
C LEU A 93 2.74 7.06 -0.09
N SER A 94 2.98 6.35 1.02
CA SER A 94 4.33 6.20 1.60
C SER A 94 5.30 5.52 0.62
N SER A 95 4.83 4.55 -0.17
CA SER A 95 5.65 3.87 -1.18
C SER A 95 6.01 4.74 -2.38
N VAL A 96 5.27 5.83 -2.63
CA VAL A 96 5.52 6.77 -3.75
C VAL A 96 6.10 8.11 -3.29
N GLY A 97 6.68 8.14 -2.08
CA GLY A 97 7.41 9.30 -1.59
C GLY A 97 6.58 10.37 -0.90
N ALA A 98 5.28 10.12 -0.65
CA ALA A 98 4.44 10.98 0.18
C ALA A 98 4.29 10.35 1.59
N PRO A 99 5.05 10.80 2.61
CA PRO A 99 5.03 10.19 3.94
C PRO A 99 3.61 10.16 4.50
N SER A 100 3.12 8.97 4.85
CA SER A 100 1.73 8.78 5.24
C SER A 100 1.57 7.74 6.35
N PHE A 101 0.59 7.95 7.23
CA PHE A 101 0.18 6.95 8.21
C PHE A 101 -1.35 6.95 8.42
N PHE A 102 -1.87 5.85 8.94
CA PHE A 102 -3.28 5.71 9.25
C PHE A 102 -3.57 6.06 10.71
N LEU A 103 -4.55 6.94 10.95
CA LEU A 103 -5.11 7.27 12.26
C LEU A 103 -6.54 6.73 12.34
N HIS A 104 -6.77 5.72 13.18
CA HIS A 104 -8.12 5.24 13.44
C HIS A 104 -8.92 6.33 14.18
N PRO A 105 -10.08 6.78 13.68
CA PRO A 105 -10.70 8.00 14.18
C PRO A 105 -11.20 7.87 15.62
N ALA A 106 -11.64 6.67 16.04
CA ALA A 106 -11.97 6.40 17.44
C ALA A 106 -10.77 6.64 18.39
N GLU A 107 -9.55 6.26 17.99
CA GLU A 107 -8.36 6.51 18.80
C GLU A 107 -7.96 7.99 18.79
N GLY A 108 -8.19 8.67 17.66
CA GLY A 108 -7.98 10.11 17.53
C GLY A 108 -8.81 10.90 18.55
N VAL A 109 -10.11 10.62 18.62
CA VAL A 109 -11.05 11.24 19.59
C VAL A 109 -10.61 10.99 21.04
N HIS A 110 -9.90 9.89 21.29
CA HIS A 110 -9.47 9.48 22.63
C HIS A 110 -7.99 9.77 22.94
N GLY A 111 -7.29 10.60 22.14
CA GLY A 111 -5.98 11.17 22.52
C GLY A 111 -4.87 11.06 21.47
N ASN A 112 -5.04 10.22 20.45
CA ASN A 112 -4.03 10.05 19.39
C ASN A 112 -3.95 11.23 18.41
N LEU A 113 -4.81 12.25 18.58
CA LEU A 113 -4.74 13.52 17.85
C LEU A 113 -3.43 14.31 18.09
N GLY A 114 -2.71 14.03 19.19
CA GLY A 114 -1.39 14.63 19.42
C GLY A 114 -0.33 14.27 18.37
N MET A 115 -0.58 13.25 17.54
CA MET A 115 0.28 12.87 16.42
C MET A 115 0.09 13.76 15.19
N VAL A 116 -1.01 14.53 15.14
CA VAL A 116 -1.36 15.42 14.03
C VAL A 116 -0.86 16.83 14.32
N THR A 117 -0.23 17.44 13.31
CA THR A 117 0.40 18.75 13.37
C THR A 117 -0.17 19.66 12.27
N ARG A 118 0.13 20.95 12.37
CA ARG A 118 -0.27 21.95 11.36
C ARG A 118 0.40 21.79 10.00
N ASP A 119 1.49 21.02 9.93
CA ASP A 119 2.24 20.78 8.69
C ASP A 119 1.75 19.53 7.94
N ASP A 120 0.83 18.78 8.55
CA ASP A 120 0.22 17.59 7.95
C ASP A 120 -0.93 17.95 6.97
N VAL A 121 -1.44 16.94 6.26
CA VAL A 121 -2.66 17.00 5.45
C VAL A 121 -3.55 15.83 5.84
N ILE A 122 -4.85 16.04 6.02
CA ILE A 122 -5.78 14.96 6.35
C ILE A 122 -6.40 14.38 5.08
N LEU A 123 -6.37 13.06 4.94
CA LEU A 123 -7.18 12.33 3.96
C LEU A 123 -8.26 11.54 4.69
N ALA A 124 -9.48 12.06 4.70
CA ALA A 124 -10.61 11.52 5.46
C ALA A 124 -11.54 10.69 4.57
N LEU A 125 -11.69 9.40 4.88
CA LEU A 125 -12.54 8.47 4.15
C LEU A 125 -13.86 8.23 4.91
N SER A 126 -14.97 8.60 4.28
CA SER A 126 -16.32 8.25 4.72
C SER A 126 -17.26 8.25 3.52
N TYR A 127 -17.76 7.08 3.11
CA TYR A 127 -18.62 7.01 1.92
C TYR A 127 -19.89 7.86 2.09
N SER A 128 -20.55 7.82 3.26
CA SER A 128 -21.72 8.67 3.53
C SER A 128 -21.36 10.15 3.76
N GLY A 129 -20.11 10.43 4.13
CA GLY A 129 -19.66 11.76 4.55
C GLY A 129 -20.24 12.19 5.89
N GLU A 130 -20.85 11.27 6.64
CA GLU A 130 -21.54 11.52 7.92
C GLU A 130 -21.09 10.54 9.03
N THR A 131 -19.97 9.84 8.84
CA THR A 131 -19.44 8.92 9.87
C THR A 131 -19.08 9.69 11.13
N GLY A 132 -19.80 9.45 12.23
CA GLY A 132 -19.72 10.26 13.45
C GLY A 132 -18.32 10.41 14.03
N GLU A 133 -17.51 9.34 14.03
CA GLU A 133 -16.12 9.38 14.51
C GLU A 133 -15.24 10.28 13.63
N VAL A 134 -15.44 10.27 12.31
CA VAL A 134 -14.69 11.13 11.37
C VAL A 134 -15.13 12.58 11.53
N ILE A 135 -16.45 12.83 11.58
CA ILE A 135 -17.00 14.19 11.74
C ILE A 135 -16.53 14.85 13.04
N ARG A 136 -16.45 14.09 14.14
CA ARG A 136 -15.96 14.59 15.44
C ARG A 136 -14.52 15.09 15.39
N LEU A 137 -13.71 14.67 14.42
CA LEU A 137 -12.32 15.13 14.28
C LEU A 137 -12.21 16.46 13.52
N LEU A 138 -13.17 16.78 12.65
CA LEU A 138 -13.12 17.96 11.77
C LEU A 138 -12.86 19.29 12.51
N PRO A 139 -13.54 19.61 13.64
CA PRO A 139 -13.26 20.84 14.36
C PRO A 139 -11.82 20.93 14.89
N THR A 140 -11.21 19.78 15.21
CA THR A 140 -9.81 19.76 15.66
C THR A 140 -8.87 20.02 14.51
N PHE A 141 -9.09 19.40 13.35
CA PHE A 141 -8.29 19.65 12.13
C PHE A 141 -8.37 21.12 11.72
N ALA A 142 -9.57 21.70 11.72
CA ALA A 142 -9.78 23.12 11.46
C ALA A 142 -8.99 24.02 12.44
N ARG A 143 -9.01 23.70 13.74
CA ARG A 143 -8.26 24.46 14.76
C ARG A 143 -6.74 24.35 14.60
N LEU A 144 -6.25 23.21 14.13
CA LEU A 144 -4.82 23.01 13.83
C LEU A 144 -4.39 23.71 12.53
N GLY A 145 -5.34 24.10 11.69
CA GLY A 145 -5.08 24.64 10.35
C GLY A 145 -4.65 23.57 9.35
N THR A 146 -4.94 22.30 9.64
CA THR A 146 -4.58 21.16 8.79
C THR A 146 -5.65 20.99 7.71
N PRO A 147 -5.32 21.11 6.42
CA PRO A 147 -6.31 20.97 5.34
C PRO A 147 -6.86 19.53 5.28
N VAL A 148 -8.14 19.41 4.93
CA VAL A 148 -8.84 18.13 4.81
C VAL A 148 -9.16 17.85 3.35
N ILE A 149 -8.75 16.69 2.85
CA ILE A 149 -9.19 16.08 1.60
C ILE A 149 -10.22 15.01 1.96
N ALA A 150 -11.43 15.13 1.44
CA ALA A 150 -12.48 14.14 1.64
C ALA A 150 -12.47 13.08 0.55
N VAL A 151 -12.63 11.82 0.91
CA VAL A 151 -12.98 10.73 -0.01
C VAL A 151 -14.37 10.25 0.36
N THR A 152 -15.37 10.62 -0.44
CA THR A 152 -16.78 10.40 -0.10
C THR A 152 -17.66 10.27 -1.33
N GLY A 153 -18.76 9.54 -1.22
CA GLY A 153 -19.86 9.56 -2.20
C GLY A 153 -21.05 10.40 -1.72
N GLY A 154 -21.02 10.92 -0.50
CA GLY A 154 -22.07 11.72 0.10
C GLY A 154 -21.98 13.17 -0.32
N ARG A 155 -22.56 13.51 -1.48
CA ARG A 155 -22.65 14.90 -1.94
C ARG A 155 -23.35 15.78 -0.91
N ASP A 156 -22.83 16.98 -0.69
CA ASP A 156 -23.34 17.98 0.27
C ASP A 156 -23.33 17.53 1.75
N SER A 157 -22.73 16.37 2.06
CA SER A 157 -22.52 15.90 3.43
C SER A 157 -21.66 16.86 4.26
N THR A 158 -21.64 16.66 5.57
CA THR A 158 -20.77 17.41 6.49
C THR A 158 -19.30 17.30 6.07
N LEU A 159 -18.80 16.09 5.80
CA LEU A 159 -17.43 15.91 5.35
C LEU A 159 -17.16 16.60 4.01
N TRP A 160 -18.12 16.54 3.08
CA TRP A 160 -18.00 17.22 1.77
C TRP A 160 -17.82 18.73 1.93
N ARG A 161 -18.65 19.36 2.77
CA ARG A 161 -18.69 20.82 2.92
C ARG A 161 -17.50 21.39 3.69
N GLU A 162 -16.94 20.62 4.62
CA GLU A 162 -15.81 21.05 5.44
C GLU A 162 -14.44 20.76 4.80
N ALA A 163 -14.40 20.02 3.68
CA ALA A 163 -13.15 19.68 3.00
C ALA A 163 -12.62 20.81 2.12
N GLY A 164 -11.29 20.95 2.07
CA GLY A 164 -10.61 21.86 1.14
C GLY A 164 -10.55 21.33 -0.30
N ALA A 165 -10.68 20.01 -0.47
CA ALA A 165 -10.80 19.31 -1.75
C ALA A 165 -11.61 18.01 -1.57
N VAL A 166 -12.41 17.63 -2.57
CA VAL A 166 -13.24 16.42 -2.52
C VAL A 166 -12.87 15.45 -3.64
N LEU A 167 -12.55 14.22 -3.24
CA LEU A 167 -12.43 13.07 -4.12
C LEU A 167 -13.78 12.33 -4.12
N ASP A 168 -14.61 12.66 -5.11
CA ASP A 168 -15.94 12.08 -5.27
C ASP A 168 -15.83 10.62 -5.74
N VAL A 169 -16.32 9.71 -4.90
CA VAL A 169 -16.33 8.25 -5.13
C VAL A 169 -17.75 7.69 -5.13
N PHE A 170 -18.75 8.52 -5.45
CA PHE A 170 -20.13 8.07 -5.54
C PHE A 170 -20.27 6.90 -6.54
N VAL A 171 -21.00 5.88 -6.10
CA VAL A 171 -21.41 4.74 -6.93
C VAL A 171 -22.93 4.63 -6.92
N GLU A 172 -23.52 4.30 -8.07
CA GLU A 172 -24.98 4.19 -8.18
C GLU A 172 -25.54 2.97 -7.45
N VAL A 173 -24.79 1.86 -7.48
CA VAL A 173 -25.25 0.57 -6.99
C VAL A 173 -24.11 -0.16 -6.30
N GLU A 174 -24.41 -0.77 -5.16
CA GLU A 174 -23.55 -1.77 -4.54
C GLU A 174 -23.83 -3.16 -5.10
N ALA A 175 -22.79 -4.00 -5.20
CA ALA A 175 -22.96 -5.41 -5.55
C ALA A 175 -23.73 -6.20 -4.48
N CYS A 176 -23.80 -5.69 -3.25
CA CYS A 176 -24.62 -6.26 -2.19
C CYS A 176 -26.11 -6.06 -2.50
N PRO A 177 -26.93 -7.13 -2.65
CA PRO A 177 -28.35 -6.99 -2.95
C PRO A 177 -29.16 -6.22 -1.89
N MET A 178 -28.67 -6.20 -0.65
CA MET A 178 -29.30 -5.47 0.46
C MET A 178 -28.75 -4.04 0.60
N ASN A 179 -27.76 -3.66 -0.22
CA ASN A 179 -27.06 -2.37 -0.13
C ASN A 179 -26.44 -2.07 1.25
N LEU A 180 -26.19 -3.12 2.06
CA LEU A 180 -25.68 -3.00 3.43
C LEU A 180 -24.15 -3.08 3.50
N THR A 181 -23.55 -3.72 2.50
CA THR A 181 -22.13 -4.06 2.51
C THR A 181 -21.43 -3.26 1.43
N PRO A 182 -20.50 -2.37 1.79
CA PRO A 182 -19.66 -1.68 0.81
C PRO A 182 -18.90 -2.69 -0.04
N THR A 183 -19.03 -2.54 -1.36
CA THR A 183 -18.40 -3.35 -2.41
C THR A 183 -17.85 -2.40 -3.47
N ALA A 184 -18.71 -1.90 -4.36
CA ALA A 184 -18.37 -0.91 -5.37
C ALA A 184 -17.84 0.38 -4.76
N SER A 185 -18.43 0.89 -3.66
CA SER A 185 -17.92 2.12 -3.01
C SER A 185 -16.52 1.94 -2.42
N SER A 186 -16.23 0.79 -1.81
CA SER A 186 -14.89 0.49 -1.30
C SER A 186 -13.86 0.32 -2.42
N THR A 187 -14.24 -0.33 -3.51
CA THR A 187 -13.38 -0.50 -4.69
C THR A 187 -13.12 0.84 -5.39
N ALA A 188 -14.13 1.69 -5.54
CA ALA A 188 -13.99 3.04 -6.09
C ALA A 188 -13.09 3.92 -5.20
N SER A 189 -13.25 3.85 -3.87
CA SER A 189 -12.38 4.57 -2.92
C SER A 189 -10.92 4.13 -3.04
N LEU A 190 -10.68 2.83 -3.18
CA LEU A 190 -9.35 2.26 -3.36
C LEU A 190 -8.71 2.77 -4.66
N ALA A 191 -9.43 2.66 -5.78
CA ALA A 191 -8.95 3.10 -7.08
C ALA A 191 -8.69 4.61 -7.13
N MET A 192 -9.54 5.42 -6.50
CA MET A 192 -9.34 6.86 -6.36
C MET A 192 -8.06 7.18 -5.58
N GLY A 193 -7.80 6.46 -4.48
CA GLY A 193 -6.55 6.61 -3.73
C GLY A 193 -5.31 6.21 -4.52
N ASP A 194 -5.40 5.17 -5.36
CA ASP A 194 -4.31 4.78 -6.25
C ASP A 194 -4.06 5.83 -7.33
N ALA A 195 -5.13 6.41 -7.91
CA ALA A 195 -5.03 7.51 -8.86
C ALA A 195 -4.36 8.73 -8.23
N LEU A 196 -4.74 9.12 -7.01
CA LEU A 196 -4.10 10.19 -6.25
C LEU A 196 -2.60 9.91 -6.06
N ALA A 197 -2.24 8.70 -5.62
CA ALA A 197 -0.86 8.33 -5.40
C ALA A 197 -0.03 8.37 -6.68
N MET A 198 -0.57 7.90 -7.82
CA MET A 198 0.14 7.96 -9.11
C MET A 198 0.30 9.40 -9.61
N ALA A 199 -0.70 10.26 -9.41
CA ALA A 199 -0.60 11.66 -9.78
C ALA A 199 0.45 12.40 -8.93
N VAL A 200 0.51 12.12 -7.63
CA VAL A 200 1.52 12.66 -6.71
C VAL A 200 2.93 12.14 -7.07
N LEU A 201 3.04 10.84 -7.38
CA LEU A 201 4.29 10.22 -7.84
C LEU A 201 4.86 10.95 -9.06
N GLU A 202 4.04 11.11 -10.10
CA GLU A 202 4.45 11.78 -11.35
C GLU A 202 4.82 13.25 -11.11
N ALA A 203 3.96 13.98 -10.39
CA ALA A 203 4.15 15.41 -10.16
C ALA A 203 5.33 15.73 -9.21
N SER A 204 5.70 14.81 -8.32
CA SER A 204 6.86 14.97 -7.44
C SER A 204 8.21 14.70 -8.14
N GLY A 205 8.20 14.17 -9.37
CA GLY A 205 9.41 13.77 -10.09
C GLY A 205 10.13 12.58 -9.45
N PHE A 206 9.40 11.77 -8.69
CA PHE A 206 9.93 10.62 -7.95
C PHE A 206 10.56 9.60 -8.89
N ARG A 207 11.79 9.19 -8.61
CA ARG A 207 12.58 8.34 -9.52
C ARG A 207 12.60 6.88 -9.04
N PRO A 208 12.88 5.91 -9.94
CA PRO A 208 13.07 4.52 -9.54
C PRO A 208 14.10 4.33 -8.42
N GLU A 209 15.16 5.15 -8.41
CA GLU A 209 16.18 5.12 -7.36
C GLU A 209 15.59 5.47 -5.97
N ASP A 210 14.65 6.40 -5.91
CA ASP A 210 13.96 6.75 -4.66
C ASP A 210 13.09 5.59 -4.17
N PHE A 211 12.42 4.88 -5.10
CA PHE A 211 11.65 3.68 -4.76
C PHE A 211 12.50 2.61 -4.07
N ALA A 212 13.73 2.40 -4.57
CA ALA A 212 14.65 1.41 -4.03
C ALA A 212 15.07 1.72 -2.59
N ARG A 213 15.27 3.01 -2.27
CA ARG A 213 15.62 3.48 -0.92
C ARG A 213 14.50 3.20 0.09
N PHE A 214 13.24 3.31 -0.33
CA PHE A 214 12.08 3.02 0.54
C PHE A 214 11.72 1.52 0.61
N HIS A 215 12.28 0.68 -0.27
CA HIS A 215 11.98 -0.77 -0.33
C HIS A 215 13.24 -1.66 -0.44
N PRO A 216 14.24 -1.51 0.45
CA PRO A 216 15.54 -2.18 0.29
C PRO A 216 15.47 -3.71 0.34
N GLY A 217 14.49 -4.28 1.06
CA GLY A 217 14.31 -5.73 1.20
C GLY A 217 13.50 -6.39 0.07
N GLY A 218 12.79 -5.60 -0.75
CA GLY A 218 11.89 -6.09 -1.79
C GLY A 218 12.60 -6.51 -3.07
N THR A 219 11.94 -7.35 -3.89
CA THR A 219 12.46 -7.78 -5.19
C THR A 219 12.80 -6.60 -6.10
N LEU A 220 12.03 -5.50 -6.03
CA LEU A 220 12.28 -4.30 -6.82
C LEU A 220 13.49 -3.51 -6.30
N GLY A 221 13.59 -3.32 -4.98
CA GLY A 221 14.75 -2.66 -4.36
C GLY A 221 16.04 -3.37 -4.73
N LYS A 222 16.08 -4.70 -4.60
CA LYS A 222 17.23 -5.54 -5.00
C LYS A 222 17.62 -5.41 -6.48
N ARG A 223 16.66 -5.18 -7.38
CA ARG A 223 16.91 -4.97 -8.82
C ARG A 223 17.48 -3.58 -9.14
N LEU A 224 17.30 -2.63 -8.24
CA LEU A 224 17.72 -1.24 -8.39
C LEU A 224 18.94 -0.88 -7.53
N VAL A 225 19.48 -1.84 -6.75
CA VAL A 225 20.75 -1.68 -6.02
C VAL A 225 21.89 -1.56 -7.03
N ARG A 226 22.77 -0.56 -6.82
CA ARG A 226 23.94 -0.38 -7.68
C ARG A 226 24.99 -1.45 -7.39
N VAL A 227 25.72 -1.87 -8.42
CA VAL A 227 26.82 -2.86 -8.26
C VAL A 227 27.82 -2.42 -7.20
N GLU A 228 28.16 -1.12 -7.14
CA GLU A 228 29.07 -0.54 -6.16
C GLU A 228 28.63 -0.68 -4.69
N GLU A 229 27.34 -0.90 -4.44
CA GLU A 229 26.75 -1.10 -3.12
C GLU A 229 26.76 -2.59 -2.72
N LEU A 230 26.89 -3.50 -3.68
CA LEU A 230 27.05 -4.95 -3.46
C LEU A 230 28.52 -5.39 -3.41
N MET A 231 29.43 -4.61 -4.00
CA MET A 231 30.86 -4.95 -4.03
C MET A 231 31.49 -4.88 -2.65
N CYS A 232 32.17 -5.95 -2.24
CA CYS A 232 33.06 -5.94 -1.07
C CYS A 232 34.24 -4.97 -1.31
N LYS A 233 34.61 -4.21 -0.26
CA LYS A 233 35.65 -3.16 -0.36
C LYS A 233 36.67 -3.31 0.77
N GLY A 234 37.88 -2.83 0.52
CA GLY A 234 38.94 -2.72 1.53
C GLY A 234 39.27 -4.06 2.19
N ALA A 235 39.22 -4.09 3.52
CA ALA A 235 39.57 -5.28 4.31
C ALA A 235 38.55 -6.43 4.19
N ASP A 236 37.38 -6.19 3.60
CA ASP A 236 36.35 -7.22 3.38
C ASP A 236 36.54 -8.00 2.08
N VAL A 237 37.45 -7.54 1.20
CA VAL A 237 37.85 -8.32 0.03
C VAL A 237 38.74 -9.49 0.51
N PRO A 238 38.33 -10.75 0.31
CA PRO A 238 39.12 -11.91 0.70
C PRO A 238 40.42 -11.90 -0.09
N ARG A 239 41.54 -11.96 0.63
CA ARG A 239 42.86 -11.85 0.02
C ARG A 239 43.90 -12.70 0.72
N VAL A 240 44.72 -13.38 -0.07
CA VAL A 240 45.89 -14.14 0.35
C VAL A 240 47.11 -13.77 -0.50
N TRP A 241 48.31 -13.99 0.01
CA TRP A 241 49.56 -13.81 -0.75
C TRP A 241 49.86 -15.06 -1.59
N GLU A 242 50.57 -14.90 -2.70
CA GLU A 242 51.05 -16.03 -3.52
C GLU A 242 51.92 -17.03 -2.72
N SER A 243 52.58 -16.55 -1.67
CA SER A 243 53.41 -17.38 -0.78
C SER A 243 52.61 -18.11 0.29
N ASP A 244 51.32 -17.80 0.45
CA ASP A 244 50.50 -18.39 1.51
C ASP A 244 50.19 -19.86 1.21
N PRO A 245 50.15 -20.71 2.26
CA PRO A 245 49.87 -22.12 2.08
C PRO A 245 48.37 -22.35 1.79
N PRO A 246 47.99 -23.47 1.15
CA PRO A 246 46.60 -23.76 0.77
C PRO A 246 45.58 -23.66 1.91
N GLU A 247 45.99 -23.97 3.15
CA GLU A 247 45.13 -23.87 4.33
C GLU A 247 44.73 -22.42 4.63
N ALA A 248 45.60 -21.45 4.33
CA ALA A 248 45.30 -20.04 4.49
C ALA A 248 44.23 -19.57 3.49
N VAL A 249 44.27 -20.11 2.27
CA VAL A 249 43.25 -19.88 1.23
C VAL A 249 41.87 -20.32 1.72
N VAL A 250 41.76 -21.55 2.21
CA VAL A 250 40.50 -22.10 2.75
C VAL A 250 40.01 -21.29 3.95
N ARG A 251 40.92 -20.90 4.85
CA ARG A 251 40.58 -20.12 6.04
C ARG A 251 40.07 -18.72 5.67
N GLU A 252 40.72 -18.03 4.75
CA GLU A 252 40.31 -16.70 4.31
C GLU A 252 38.94 -16.73 3.62
N MET A 253 38.74 -17.66 2.68
CA MET A 253 37.46 -17.85 2.00
C MET A 253 36.32 -18.18 2.99
N SER A 254 36.61 -19.01 3.99
CA SER A 254 35.65 -19.36 5.05
C SER A 254 35.34 -18.17 5.96
N ALA A 255 36.37 -17.38 6.32
CA ALA A 255 36.22 -16.22 7.18
C ALA A 255 35.40 -15.10 6.52
N LYS A 256 35.55 -14.94 5.20
CA LYS A 256 34.83 -13.91 4.43
C LYS A 256 33.52 -14.37 3.80
N GLN A 257 33.25 -15.68 3.76
CA GLN A 257 32.01 -16.29 3.27
C GLN A 257 31.65 -15.95 1.81
N LEU A 258 32.65 -15.70 0.95
CA LEU A 258 32.45 -15.24 -0.43
C LEU A 258 32.73 -16.32 -1.51
N GLY A 259 33.10 -17.54 -1.10
CA GLY A 259 33.35 -18.66 -2.02
C GLY A 259 34.50 -18.45 -3.00
N MET A 260 35.28 -17.37 -2.80
CA MET A 260 36.46 -17.01 -3.56
C MET A 260 37.44 -16.16 -2.74
N THR A 261 38.70 -16.11 -3.14
CA THR A 261 39.70 -15.18 -2.61
C THR A 261 40.62 -14.67 -3.71
N CYS A 262 41.07 -13.43 -3.57
CA CYS A 262 42.07 -12.81 -4.44
C CYS A 262 43.47 -13.25 -4.01
N VAL A 263 44.30 -13.67 -4.95
CA VAL A 263 45.72 -13.94 -4.74
C VAL A 263 46.50 -12.69 -5.13
N VAL A 264 47.35 -12.19 -4.24
CA VAL A 264 48.18 -11.01 -4.50
C VAL A 264 49.68 -11.33 -4.47
N ASP A 265 50.42 -10.66 -5.36
CA ASP A 265 51.89 -10.74 -5.43
C ASP A 265 52.55 -10.00 -4.25
N GLY A 266 53.88 -10.12 -4.11
CA GLY A 266 54.63 -9.43 -3.05
C GLY A 266 54.60 -7.88 -3.11
N ALA A 267 54.08 -7.29 -4.19
CA ALA A 267 53.84 -5.86 -4.32
C ALA A 267 52.37 -5.47 -4.03
N GLY A 268 51.54 -6.44 -3.63
CA GLY A 268 50.13 -6.24 -3.33
C GLY A 268 49.22 -6.13 -4.55
N ARG A 269 49.72 -6.46 -5.75
CA ARG A 269 48.92 -6.45 -6.99
C ARG A 269 48.19 -7.77 -7.15
N LEU A 270 47.01 -7.73 -7.76
CA LEU A 270 46.23 -8.93 -8.05
C LEU A 270 46.99 -9.82 -9.03
N ALA A 271 47.34 -11.02 -8.57
CA ALA A 271 47.98 -12.06 -9.36
C ALA A 271 46.95 -13.06 -9.93
N GLY A 272 45.85 -13.28 -9.22
CA GLY A 272 44.79 -14.19 -9.65
C GLY A 272 43.65 -14.31 -8.65
N VAL A 273 42.75 -15.25 -8.90
CA VAL A 273 41.61 -15.55 -8.03
C VAL A 273 41.51 -17.06 -7.86
N ILE A 274 41.19 -17.49 -6.64
CA ILE A 274 40.88 -18.89 -6.33
C ILE A 274 39.42 -18.96 -5.89
N THR A 275 38.67 -19.90 -6.47
CA THR A 275 37.26 -20.15 -6.11
C THR A 275 37.10 -21.51 -5.42
N ASP A 276 35.95 -21.75 -4.78
CA ASP A 276 35.60 -23.08 -4.24
C ASP A 276 35.69 -24.18 -5.31
N GLY A 277 35.38 -23.83 -6.56
CA GLY A 277 35.50 -24.74 -7.70
C GLY A 277 36.94 -25.16 -7.98
N ASP A 278 37.90 -24.24 -7.84
CA ASP A 278 39.33 -24.52 -8.02
C ASP A 278 39.86 -25.43 -6.91
N LEU A 279 39.48 -25.14 -5.65
CA LEU A 279 39.82 -25.98 -4.50
C LEU A 279 39.31 -27.41 -4.66
N ARG A 280 38.03 -27.56 -5.03
CA ARG A 280 37.43 -28.88 -5.26
C ARG A 280 38.16 -29.65 -6.36
N ARG A 281 38.45 -29.00 -7.49
CA ARG A 281 39.19 -29.64 -8.61
C ARG A 281 40.61 -30.03 -8.23
N ALA A 282 41.30 -29.23 -7.41
CA ALA A 282 42.65 -29.55 -6.95
C ALA A 282 42.67 -30.78 -6.03
N LEU A 283 41.68 -30.87 -5.12
CA LEU A 283 41.50 -32.01 -4.23
C LEU A 283 41.16 -33.31 -4.98
N GLU A 284 40.24 -33.24 -5.96
CA GLU A 284 39.86 -34.39 -6.79
C GLU A 284 41.02 -34.96 -7.62
N ARG A 285 41.99 -34.12 -7.99
CA ARG A 285 43.19 -34.53 -8.74
C ARG A 285 44.30 -35.10 -7.86
N GLY A 286 44.11 -35.19 -6.55
CA GLY A 286 45.09 -35.77 -5.62
C GLY A 286 46.37 -34.94 -5.45
N HIS A 287 46.36 -33.66 -5.85
CA HIS A 287 47.50 -32.76 -5.69
C HIS A 287 47.27 -31.88 -4.47
N GLY A 288 48.09 -32.04 -3.42
CA GLY A 288 48.21 -31.08 -2.31
C GLY A 288 48.84 -29.73 -2.70
N ARG A 289 48.73 -29.34 -3.97
CA ARG A 289 49.18 -28.06 -4.50
C ARG A 289 48.05 -27.43 -5.32
N LEU A 290 47.69 -26.21 -4.95
CA LEU A 290 46.78 -25.38 -5.73
C LEU A 290 47.41 -25.07 -7.09
N PRO A 291 46.62 -25.02 -8.18
CA PRO A 291 47.14 -24.67 -9.49
C PRO A 291 47.83 -23.30 -9.43
N ALA A 292 49.10 -23.25 -9.84
CA ALA A 292 49.92 -22.03 -9.88
C ALA A 292 49.59 -21.15 -11.10
N ASP A 293 48.57 -21.52 -11.87
CA ASP A 293 48.16 -20.92 -13.13
C ASP A 293 46.69 -20.49 -13.09
N ALA A 294 46.40 -19.51 -12.23
CA ALA A 294 45.24 -18.64 -12.42
C ALA A 294 45.55 -17.61 -13.53
N ARG A 295 45.69 -18.07 -14.78
CA ARG A 295 45.61 -17.22 -15.96
C ARG A 295 44.31 -17.52 -16.69
N GLY A 296 43.27 -16.77 -16.34
CA GLY A 296 42.15 -16.51 -17.25
C GLY A 296 42.58 -15.52 -18.32
#